data_AF-A0A966W733-F1
#
_entry.id   AF-A0A966W733-F1
#
_cell.length_a   1.000
_cell.length_b   1.000
_cell.length_c   1.000
_cell.angle_alpha   90.00
_cell.angle_beta   90.00
_cell.angle_gamma   90.00
#
_symmetry.space_group_name_H-M   'P 1'
#
loop_
_entity.id
_entity.type
_entity.pdbx_description
1 polymer ?
#
loop_
_entity_poly.entity_id
_entity_poly.type
_entity_poly.pdbx_seq_one_letter_code
_entity_poly.pdbx_strand_id
1 'polypeptide(L)' 'GGRVKDLPGVRYHIVRGKLDATGVKNRKQGRSKYGAKRPKPGQAVAAPARGRR' A
#
# COMPACT_ATOMS: atom_id res chain seq x y z
N GLY A 1 14.63 6.31 -4.19
CA GLY A 1 14.21 6.20 -5.60
C GLY A 1 14.43 4.79 -6.08
N GLY A 2 13.82 4.41 -7.20
CA GLY A 2 14.01 3.09 -7.81
C GLY A 2 13.40 3.11 -9.19
N ARG A 3 14.12 2.50 -10.14
CA ARG A 3 13.69 2.36 -11.52
C ARG A 3 12.83 1.10 -11.63
N VAL A 4 11.73 1.20 -12.37
CA VAL A 4 11.01 -0.01 -12.79
C VAL A 4 11.87 -0.67 -13.87
N LYS A 5 12.27 -1.92 -13.64
CA LYS A 5 13.19 -2.64 -14.54
C LYS A 5 12.64 -2.72 -15.96
N ASP A 6 11.34 -3.00 -16.06
CA ASP A 6 10.67 -3.38 -17.30
C ASP A 6 10.09 -2.20 -18.09
N LEU A 7 10.11 -0.98 -17.52
CA LEU A 7 9.51 0.19 -18.15
C LEU A 7 10.59 1.25 -18.44
N PRO A 8 10.85 1.58 -19.72
CA PRO A 8 11.71 2.70 -20.08
C PRO A 8 11.05 4.01 -19.66
N GLY A 9 11.85 4.95 -19.11
CA GLY A 9 11.38 6.26 -18.67
C GLY A 9 10.83 6.32 -17.23
N VAL A 10 10.44 5.20 -16.61
CA VAL A 10 9.96 5.19 -15.21
C VAL A 10 11.11 5.00 -14.23
N ARG A 11 11.70 6.13 -13.81
CA ARG A 11 12.92 6.16 -13.00
C ARG A 11 12.68 6.27 -11.49
N TYR A 12 11.44 6.54 -11.08
CA TYR A 12 11.10 6.86 -9.69
C TYR A 12 9.90 6.08 -9.18
N HIS A 13 9.89 5.83 -7.88
CA HIS A 13 8.75 5.30 -7.15
C HIS A 13 8.24 6.35 -6.17
N ILE A 14 6.92 6.44 -6.06
CA ILE A 14 6.25 7.29 -5.07
C ILE A 14 6.26 6.59 -3.72
N VAL A 15 6.61 7.32 -2.66
CA VAL A 15 6.48 6.84 -1.28
C VAL A 15 5.00 6.85 -0.90
N ARG A 16 4.45 5.68 -0.54
CA ARG A 16 3.06 5.53 -0.12
C ARG A 16 2.89 5.89 1.36
N GLY A 17 1.75 6.46 1.72
CA GLY A 17 1.44 6.93 3.07
C GLY A 17 1.96 8.34 3.39
N LYS A 18 2.34 9.12 2.36
CA LYS A 18 2.82 10.50 2.48
C LYS A 18 2.04 11.40 1.51
N LEU A 19 1.67 12.60 1.97
CA LEU A 19 0.78 13.52 1.24
C LEU A 19 -0.50 12.78 0.81
N ASP A 20 -0.93 12.97 -0.44
CA ASP A 20 -2.18 12.41 -0.97
C ASP A 20 -2.07 10.94 -1.37
N ALA A 21 -0.85 10.37 -1.39
CA ALA A 21 -0.64 8.98 -1.77
C ALA A 21 -1.01 8.03 -0.62
N THR A 22 -2.25 7.52 -0.63
CA THR A 22 -2.77 6.66 0.44
C THR A 22 -2.04 5.30 0.55
N GLY A 23 -1.98 4.74 1.75
CA GLY A 23 -1.39 3.42 1.99
C GLY A 23 -2.23 2.26 1.44
N VAL A 24 -1.61 1.08 1.27
CA VAL A 24 -2.33 -0.13 0.84
C VAL A 24 -3.15 -0.70 2.00
N LYS A 25 -4.47 -0.85 1.81
CA LYS A 25 -5.37 -1.42 2.81
C LYS A 25 -5.04 -2.90 3.06
N ASN A 26 -5.17 -3.35 4.32
CA ASN A 26 -5.05 -4.75 4.74
C ASN A 26 -3.72 -5.46 4.42
N ARG A 27 -2.64 -4.71 4.12
CA ARG A 27 -1.31 -5.28 3.88
C ARG A 27 -0.67 -5.74 5.20
N LYS A 28 -0.48 -7.05 5.37
CA LYS A 28 0.09 -7.64 6.60
C LYS A 28 1.62 -7.68 6.62
N GLN A 29 2.26 -7.86 5.46
CA GLN A 29 3.72 -7.97 5.32
C GLN A 29 4.30 -6.81 4.49
N GLY A 30 5.52 -6.38 4.80
CA GLY A 30 6.19 -5.26 4.11
C GLY A 30 5.45 -3.93 4.24
N ARG A 31 4.72 -3.73 5.35
CA ARG A 31 3.79 -2.61 5.56
C ARG A 31 4.44 -1.23 5.47
N SER A 32 5.72 -1.13 5.88
CA SER A 32 6.50 0.11 5.86
C SER A 32 6.72 0.64 4.43
N LYS A 33 6.94 -0.24 3.45
CA LYS A 33 7.12 0.15 2.05
C LYS A 33 5.83 0.69 1.42
N TYR A 34 4.68 0.19 1.86
CA TYR A 34 3.38 0.47 1.25
C TYR A 34 2.50 1.41 2.08
N GLY A 35 3.05 2.05 3.12
CA GLY A 35 2.32 3.00 3.96
C GLY A 35 1.15 2.37 4.74
N ALA A 36 1.20 1.06 5.01
CA ALA A 36 0.16 0.37 5.77
C ALA A 36 0.46 0.44 7.28
N LYS A 37 -0.50 0.96 8.05
CA LYS A 37 -0.37 1.04 9.52
C LYS A 37 -0.48 -0.35 10.14
N ARG A 38 0.25 -0.57 11.25
CA ARG A 38 0.11 -1.80 12.03
C ARG A 38 -1.30 -1.81 12.63
N PRO A 39 -2.10 -2.86 12.41
CA PRO A 39 -3.40 -2.98 13.05
C PRO A 39 -3.20 -3.08 14.56
N LYS A 40 -4.01 -2.33 15.33
CA LYS A 40 -4.03 -2.47 16.79
C LYS A 40 -4.69 -3.81 17.17
N PRO A 41 -4.23 -4.51 18.22
CA PRO A 41 -4.92 -5.69 18.72
C PRO A 41 -6.38 -5.33 19.04
N GLY A 42 -7.34 -6.08 18.48
CA GLY A 42 -8.78 -5.83 18.61
C GLY A 42 -9.41 -4.92 17.54
N GLN A 43 -8.62 -4.35 16.62
CA GLN A 43 -9.15 -3.48 15.57
C GLN A 43 -9.58 -4.31 14.35
N ALA A 44 -10.89 -4.40 14.11
CA ALA A 44 -11.43 -5.04 12.92
C ALA A 44 -10.93 -4.31 11.66
N VAL A 45 -10.05 -4.97 10.90
CA VAL A 45 -9.66 -4.50 9.58
C VAL A 45 -10.82 -4.72 8.62
N ALA A 46 -11.41 -3.64 8.09
CA ALA A 46 -12.54 -3.72 7.18
C ALA A 46 -12.23 -4.69 6.04
N ALA A 47 -12.96 -5.80 5.99
CA ALA A 47 -12.86 -6.78 4.91
C ALA A 47 -13.25 -6.10 3.60
N PRO A 48 -12.54 -6.37 2.48
CA PRO A 48 -12.99 -5.86 1.20
C PRO A 48 -14.39 -6.40 0.95
N ALA A 49 -15.34 -5.53 0.67
CA ALA A 49 -16.66 -5.93 0.22
C ALA A 49 -16.45 -6.84 -1.00
N ARG A 50 -16.69 -8.15 -0.84
CA ARG A 50 -16.78 -9.03 -2.01
C ARG A 50 -17.93 -8.48 -2.82
N GLY A 51 -17.63 -7.91 -3.97
CA GLY A 51 -18.62 -7.49 -4.93
C GLY A 51 -19.52 -8.69 -5.20
N ARG A 52 -20.82 -8.54 -4.94
CA ARG A 52 -21.81 -9.44 -5.50
C ARG A 52 -21.82 -9.22 -7.01
N ARG A 53 -21.05 -10.03 -7.73
CA ARG A 53 -21.29 -10.42 -9.12
C ARG A 53 -20.86 -11.86 -9.26
#